data_AF-A0A7C0VXB8-F1
#
_entry.id   AF-A0A7C0VXB8-F1
#
_cell.length_a   1.000
_cell.length_b   1.000
_cell.length_c   1.000
_cell.angle_alpha   90.00
_cell.angle_beta   90.00
_cell.angle_gamma   90.00
#
_symmetry.space_group_name_H-M   'P 1'
#
loop_
_entity.id
_entity.type
_entity.pdbx_description
1 polymer ?
#
loop_
_entity_poly.entity_id
_entity_poly.type
_entity_poly.pdbx_seq_one_letter_code
_entity_poly.pdbx_strand_id
1 'polypeptide(L)' 'MKLSEKAKKELFELSQSLSFKKDMERITANRYNPFFSDGKVNIDTYIEFVNQFNEFINHSPKLFKPMIEKDMKL' A
#
# COMPACT_ATOMS: atom_id res chain seq x y z
N MET A 1 -1.19 27.73 13.12
CA MET A 1 0.20 27.90 12.63
C MET A 1 0.21 29.07 11.65
N LYS A 2 0.92 30.18 11.91
CA LYS A 2 1.03 31.32 10.96
C LYS A 2 2.36 31.20 10.20
N LEU A 3 2.29 31.02 8.88
CA LEU A 3 3.47 31.01 8.00
C LEU A 3 4.01 32.44 7.81
N SER A 4 5.33 32.58 7.77
CA SER A 4 5.98 33.86 7.44
C SER A 4 5.73 34.25 5.99
N GLU A 5 5.75 35.55 5.67
CA GLU A 5 5.50 36.03 4.30
C GLU A 5 6.53 35.52 3.30
N LYS A 6 7.79 35.33 3.74
CA LYS A 6 8.84 34.71 2.93
C LYS A 6 8.51 33.26 2.59
N ALA A 7 8.10 32.46 3.58
CA ALA A 7 7.74 31.06 3.37
C ALA A 7 6.51 30.91 2.45
N LYS A 8 5.53 31.83 2.51
CA LYS A 8 4.38 31.83 1.59
C LYS A 8 4.80 32.08 0.14
N LYS A 9 5.72 33.02 -0.08
CA LYS A 9 6.22 33.36 -1.41
C LYS A 9 7.01 32.18 -2.01
N GLU A 10 7.89 31.59 -1.22
CA GLU A 10 8.65 30.39 -1.61
C GLU A 10 7.71 29.21 -1.97
N LEU A 11 6.68 28.97 -1.16
CA LEU A 11 5.66 27.94 -1.45
C LEU A 11 4.90 28.22 -2.74
N PHE A 12 4.53 29.48 -2.99
CA PHE A 12 3.84 29.87 -4.21
C PHE A 12 4.71 29.62 -5.45
N GLU A 13 5.97 30.03 -5.41
CA GLU A 13 6.93 29.81 -6.50
C GLU A 13 7.16 28.31 -6.74
N LEU A 14 7.31 27.52 -5.68
CA LEU A 14 7.47 26.06 -5.75
C LEU A 14 6.24 25.38 -6.40
N SER A 15 5.02 25.86 -6.06
CA SER A 15 3.77 25.32 -6.60
C SER A 15 3.60 25.52 -8.11
N GLN A 16 4.29 26.52 -8.69
CA GLN A 16 4.28 26.77 -10.12
C GLN A 16 5.25 25.86 -10.88
N SER A 17 6.18 25.19 -10.19
CA SER A 17 7.14 24.29 -10.81
C SER A 17 6.45 23.06 -11.41
N LEU A 18 6.75 22.79 -12.68
CA LEU A 18 6.19 21.68 -13.44
C LEU A 18 6.76 20.32 -12.96
N SER A 19 8.00 20.29 -12.48
CA SER A 19 8.58 19.09 -11.86
C SER A 19 7.88 18.74 -10.55
N PHE A 20 7.65 19.75 -9.71
CA PHE A 20 6.96 19.58 -8.43
C PHE A 20 5.53 19.08 -8.61
N LYS A 21 4.78 19.60 -9.59
CA LYS A 21 3.44 19.10 -9.92
C LYS A 21 3.45 17.62 -10.33
N LYS A 22 4.37 17.23 -11.23
CA LYS A 22 4.50 15.83 -11.66
C LYS A 22 4.86 14.89 -10.51
N ASP A 23 5.71 15.33 -9.59
CA ASP A 23 6.05 14.52 -8.42
C ASP A 23 4.87 14.38 -7.46
N MET A 24 4.08 15.45 -7.26
CA MET A 24 2.84 15.38 -6.47
C MET A 24 1.76 14.52 -7.13
N GLU A 25 1.66 14.53 -8.45
CA GLU A 25 0.78 13.61 -9.21
C GLU A 25 1.19 12.16 -8.97
N ARG A 26 2.47 11.84 -9.04
CA ARG A 26 3.00 10.49 -8.75
C ARG A 26 2.72 10.07 -7.31
N ILE A 27 2.93 10.96 -6.34
CA ILE A 27 2.63 10.67 -4.93
C ILE A 27 1.13 10.43 -4.77
N THR A 28 0.29 11.26 -5.38
CA THR A 28 -1.18 11.15 -5.27
C THR A 28 -1.68 9.85 -5.90
N ALA A 29 -1.17 9.49 -7.08
CA ALA A 29 -1.52 8.26 -7.77
C ALA A 29 -1.16 7.00 -6.95
N ASN A 30 -0.07 7.06 -6.17
CA ASN A 30 0.39 5.94 -5.34
C ASN A 30 -0.03 6.07 -3.86
N ARG A 31 -0.79 7.10 -3.49
CA ARG A 31 -1.14 7.35 -2.08
C ARG A 31 -2.13 6.33 -1.53
N TYR A 32 -2.96 5.75 -2.41
CA TYR A 32 -4.02 4.85 -2.00
C TYR A 32 -3.43 3.46 -1.79
N ASN A 33 -3.17 3.11 -0.53
CA ASN A 33 -2.87 1.74 -0.16
C ASN A 33 -4.20 1.01 0.12
N PRO A 34 -4.63 0.05 -0.72
CA PRO A 34 -5.89 -0.65 -0.54
C PRO A 34 -5.95 -1.46 0.76
N PHE A 35 -4.79 -1.77 1.37
CA PHE A 35 -4.70 -2.49 2.65
C PHE A 35 -4.75 -1.56 3.87
N PHE A 36 -4.93 -0.25 3.68
CA PHE A 36 -5.09 0.72 4.75
C PHE A 36 -6.42 1.47 4.60
N SER A 37 -7.26 1.40 5.64
CA SER A 37 -8.49 2.18 5.76
C SER A 37 -8.47 2.95 7.09
N ASP A 38 -8.77 4.25 7.06
CA ASP A 38 -8.77 5.14 8.24
C ASP A 38 -7.48 5.08 9.08
N GLY A 39 -6.33 4.97 8.41
CA GLY A 39 -5.03 4.92 9.06
C GLY A 39 -4.72 3.61 9.80
N LYS A 40 -5.59 2.60 9.67
CA LYS A 40 -5.37 1.25 10.20
C LYS A 40 -5.22 0.24 9.08
N VAL A 41 -4.47 -0.81 9.34
CA VAL A 41 -4.37 -1.95 8.43
C VAL A 41 -5.73 -2.65 8.37
N ASN A 42 -6.26 -2.81 7.17
CA ASN A 42 -7.49 -3.56 6.93
C ASN A 42 -7.13 -5.00 6.54
N ILE A 43 -7.20 -5.89 7.52
CA ILE A 43 -6.87 -7.31 7.35
C ILE A 43 -7.88 -8.00 6.43
N ASP A 44 -9.15 -7.60 6.49
CA ASP A 44 -10.22 -8.19 5.66
C ASP A 44 -9.95 -7.94 4.18
N THR A 45 -9.56 -6.71 3.80
CA THR A 45 -9.16 -6.39 2.42
C THR A 45 -7.96 -7.21 1.96
N TYR A 46 -7.03 -7.52 2.86
CA TYR A 46 -5.88 -8.37 2.54
C TYR A 46 -6.29 -9.83 2.30
N ILE A 47 -7.14 -10.39 3.15
CA ILE A 47 -7.66 -11.76 2.99
C ILE A 47 -8.44 -11.87 1.68
N GLU A 48 -9.29 -10.90 1.38
CA GLU A 48 -10.06 -10.86 0.14
C GLU A 48 -9.15 -10.82 -1.09
N PHE A 49 -8.12 -9.97 -1.07
CA PHE A 49 -7.13 -9.91 -2.14
C PHE A 49 -6.44 -11.27 -2.37
N VAL A 50 -6.00 -11.95 -1.32
CA VAL A 50 -5.32 -13.25 -1.45
C VAL A 50 -6.28 -14.31 -2.00
N ASN A 51 -7.55 -14.31 -1.58
CA ASN A 51 -8.55 -15.23 -2.12
C ASN A 51 -8.80 -14.99 -3.60
N GLN A 52 -9.08 -13.75 -4.00
CA GLN A 52 -9.32 -13.38 -5.39
C GLN A 52 -8.08 -13.62 -6.26
N PHE A 53 -6.88 -13.35 -5.73
CA PHE A 53 -5.63 -13.61 -6.45
C PHE A 53 -5.42 -15.11 -6.67
N ASN A 54 -5.68 -15.94 -5.66
CA ASN A 54 -5.63 -17.40 -5.79
C ASN A 54 -6.62 -17.91 -6.85
N GLU A 55 -7.85 -17.37 -6.86
CA GLU A 55 -8.82 -17.69 -7.91
C GLU A 55 -8.33 -17.25 -9.30
N PHE A 56 -7.80 -16.02 -9.41
CA PHE A 56 -7.28 -15.45 -10.64
C PHE A 56 -6.14 -16.29 -11.26
N ILE A 57 -5.22 -16.79 -10.45
CA ILE A 57 -4.11 -17.63 -10.93
C ILE A 57 -4.51 -19.10 -11.11
N ASN A 58 -5.80 -19.43 -10.98
CA ASN A 58 -6.32 -20.81 -10.94
C ASN A 58 -5.57 -21.69 -9.91
N HIS A 59 -5.20 -21.12 -8.77
CA HIS A 59 -4.58 -21.88 -7.70
C HIS A 59 -5.59 -22.90 -7.16
N SER A 60 -5.27 -24.19 -7.28
CA SER A 60 -6.05 -25.22 -6.61
C SER A 60 -5.66 -25.26 -5.13
N PRO A 61 -6.63 -25.27 -4.19
CA PRO A 61 -6.35 -25.46 -2.78
C PRO A 61 -5.51 -26.71 -2.58
N LYS A 62 -4.36 -26.57 -1.91
CA LYS A 62 -3.52 -27.72 -1.59
C LYS A 62 -4.33 -28.68 -0.71
N LEU A 63 -4.48 -29.93 -1.17
CA LEU A 63 -5.09 -30.99 -0.35
C LEU A 63 -4.38 -31.06 1.00
N PHE A 64 -5.16 -31.09 2.07
CA PHE A 64 -4.65 -31.26 3.42
C PHE A 64 -3.79 -32.54 3.46
N LYS A 65 -2.54 -32.40 3.87
CA LYS A 65 -1.65 -33.53 4.14
C LYS A 65 -1.25 -33.46 5.61
N PRO A 66 -1.45 -34.54 6.39
CA PRO A 66 -0.97 -34.57 7.76
C PRO A 66 0.54 -34.32 7.76
N MET A 67 1.01 -33.52 8.72
CA MET A 67 2.45 -33.34 8.93
C MET A 67 3.01 -34.66 9.45
N ILE A 68 3.72 -35.40 8.58
CA ILE A 68 4.46 -36.61 8.97
C ILE A 68 5.89 -36.15 9.29
N GLU A 69 6.05 -35.52 10.45
CA GLU A 69 7.37 -35.19 11.00
C GLU A 69 8.02 -36.51 11.45
N LYS A 70 9.01 -37.00 10.70
CA LYS A 70 9.71 -38.25 11.03
C LYS A 70 10.96 -38.04 11.90
N ASP A 71 11.46 -36.82 11.99
CA ASP A 71 12.77 -36.53 12.57
C ASP A 71 12.69 -35.23 13.40
N MET A 72 12.00 -35.28 14.54
CA MET A 72 12.09 -34.20 15.54
C MET A 72 13.48 -34.23 16.19
N LYS A 73 14.43 -33.49 15.60
CA LYS A 73 15.71 -33.18 16.27
C LYS A 73 15.51 -31.96 17.16
N LEU A 74 15.66 -32.18 18.47
CA LEU A 74 15.72 -31.17 19.52
C LEU A 74 16.99 -30.33 19.39
#